data_AF-A0A1R1DD29-F1
#
_entry.id   AF-A0A1R1DD29-F1
#
_cell.length_a   1.000
_cell.length_b   1.000
_cell.length_c   1.000
_cell.angle_alpha   90.00
_cell.angle_beta   90.00
_cell.angle_gamma   90.00
#
_symmetry.space_group_name_H-M   'P 1'
#
loop_
_entity.id
_entity.type
_entity.pdbx_description
1 polymer ?
#
loop_
_entity_poly.entity_id
_entity_poly.type
_entity_poly.pdbx_seq_one_letter_code
_entity_poly.pdbx_strand_id
1 'polypeptide(L)'
;MATKNIQVRYKNGEIWDDLYPKTKAELVEGLTPLLDSKVDTVVGKGLSSEDFTAAEKIKLINIAPNANNYAHPTGAGNNHIPTGGAVGNFLKNSASGTATWSALAATDIPTLALAKISDAGTAASKNTGTASGNIPILDANGKLDVGTLPAIAITDTFVVTTQAAMLALTVEVGDVAVRTDLSKSFILKTSPATVLANWQELLNPTSPVQSVAGKTGAVTLVKGDVGLGNVENYAIATQAEAEAGTVTNKYMSPLQTKQAIIKLTADLGGGDMLKSVYDTNNNGRVDNADAADSVPWAGITSKPATFAPSTHQHNASDIDAGTLAADRLPDATGSVKGAVILNNTTISTSATQAATANAVRLAAEIANSKSRIAVSASAPTDADVWYQEI
;
A
#
# COMPACT_ATOMS: atom_id res chain seq x y z
N MET A 1 -136.75 -104.14 5.86
CA MET A 1 -136.73 -105.28 4.93
C MET A 1 -137.86 -106.24 5.22
N ALA A 2 -138.36 -106.91 4.19
CA ALA A 2 -139.26 -108.05 4.37
C ALA A 2 -138.57 -109.13 5.20
N THR A 3 -139.27 -109.66 6.20
CA THR A 3 -138.79 -110.80 7.00
C THR A 3 -138.82 -112.04 6.11
N LYS A 4 -137.72 -112.33 5.40
CA LYS A 4 -137.60 -113.59 4.65
C LYS A 4 -137.25 -114.71 5.61
N ASN A 5 -138.16 -115.67 5.76
CA ASN A 5 -137.90 -116.88 6.54
C ASN A 5 -136.89 -117.75 5.78
N ILE A 6 -135.65 -117.79 6.22
CA ILE A 6 -134.64 -118.71 5.68
C ILE A 6 -134.96 -120.11 6.22
N GLN A 7 -135.05 -121.11 5.34
CA GLN A 7 -135.32 -122.50 5.71
C GLN A 7 -134.04 -123.30 5.50
N VAL A 8 -133.33 -123.60 6.59
CA VAL A 8 -132.16 -124.48 6.58
C VAL A 8 -132.67 -125.92 6.62
N ARG A 9 -132.33 -126.72 5.62
CA ARG A 9 -132.70 -128.14 5.53
C ARG A 9 -131.42 -128.99 5.51
N TYR A 10 -131.43 -130.14 6.20
CA TYR A 10 -130.34 -131.12 6.13
C TYR A 10 -130.85 -132.45 5.56
N LYS A 11 -130.06 -133.11 4.71
CA LYS A 11 -130.50 -134.32 3.99
C LYS A 11 -130.03 -135.55 4.75
N ASN A 12 -130.92 -136.50 4.99
CA ASN A 12 -130.48 -137.84 5.36
C ASN A 12 -131.33 -138.91 4.71
N GLY A 13 -130.79 -140.12 4.58
CA GLY A 13 -131.63 -141.30 4.55
C GLY A 13 -132.57 -141.28 5.78
N GLU A 14 -133.89 -141.09 5.66
CA GLU A 14 -134.63 -140.83 4.42
C GLU A 14 -135.59 -139.62 4.51
N ILE A 15 -135.25 -138.57 5.28
CA ILE A 15 -136.11 -137.38 5.41
C ILE A 15 -135.24 -136.11 5.36
N TRP A 16 -135.65 -135.09 4.58
CA TRP A 16 -135.20 -133.70 4.80
C TRP A 16 -136.01 -133.16 5.96
N ASP A 17 -135.42 -133.12 7.14
CA ASP A 17 -136.07 -132.53 8.29
C ASP A 17 -135.90 -131.00 8.22
N ASP A 18 -137.01 -130.29 8.32
CA ASP A 18 -136.97 -128.84 8.51
C ASP A 18 -136.51 -128.61 9.95
N LEU A 19 -135.35 -127.96 10.15
CA LEU A 19 -134.97 -127.47 11.47
C LEU A 19 -135.99 -126.40 11.91
N TYR A 20 -137.03 -126.83 12.61
CA TYR A 20 -137.89 -125.92 13.36
C TYR A 20 -137.21 -125.56 14.69
N PRO A 21 -137.22 -124.29 15.09
CA PRO A 21 -137.87 -123.15 14.45
C PRO A 21 -136.91 -122.34 13.56
N LYS A 22 -137.41 -121.87 12.40
CA LYS A 22 -136.71 -120.94 11.48
C LYS A 22 -136.22 -119.71 12.25
N THR A 23 -134.91 -119.57 12.46
CA THR A 23 -134.33 -118.37 13.08
C THR A 23 -134.48 -117.21 12.10
N LYS A 24 -135.30 -116.22 12.45
CA LYS A 24 -135.44 -114.99 11.65
C LYS A 24 -134.20 -114.12 11.86
N ALA A 25 -133.34 -113.99 10.84
CA ALA A 25 -132.30 -112.97 10.79
C ALA A 25 -132.76 -111.86 9.82
N GLU A 26 -132.77 -110.61 10.28
CA GLU A 26 -133.14 -109.45 9.46
C GLU A 26 -131.91 -108.93 8.72
N LEU A 27 -131.89 -109.10 7.40
CA LEU A 27 -130.85 -108.54 6.53
C LEU A 27 -131.19 -107.09 6.15
N VAL A 28 -130.33 -106.15 6.55
CA VAL A 28 -130.10 -104.74 6.12
C VAL A 28 -130.27 -104.28 4.65
N GLU A 29 -131.22 -104.71 3.82
CA GLU A 29 -131.37 -104.14 2.45
C GLU A 29 -131.73 -102.63 2.48
N GLY A 30 -130.83 -101.79 1.93
CA GLY A 30 -131.01 -100.35 1.80
C GLY A 30 -129.99 -99.47 2.55
N LEU A 31 -128.95 -100.04 3.16
CA LEU A 31 -127.91 -99.26 3.86
C LEU A 31 -127.03 -98.43 2.89
N THR A 32 -126.72 -98.94 1.69
CA THR A 32 -125.89 -98.25 0.70
C THR A 32 -126.52 -96.93 0.23
N PRO A 33 -127.81 -96.88 -0.20
CA PRO A 33 -128.46 -95.62 -0.55
C PRO A 33 -128.54 -94.60 0.60
N LEU A 34 -128.65 -95.05 1.86
CA LEU A 34 -128.74 -94.16 3.03
C LEU A 34 -127.39 -93.56 3.42
N LEU A 35 -126.29 -94.26 3.18
CA LEU A 35 -124.93 -93.73 3.36
C LEU A 35 -124.58 -92.72 2.27
N ASP A 36 -124.96 -93.00 1.02
CA ASP A 36 -124.72 -92.10 -0.12
C ASP A 36 -125.45 -90.75 0.02
N SER A 37 -126.55 -90.69 0.78
CA SER A 37 -127.30 -89.44 1.04
C SER A 37 -126.85 -88.65 2.27
N LYS A 38 -125.80 -89.08 3.00
CA LYS A 38 -125.33 -88.39 4.22
C LYS A 38 -124.13 -87.45 3.99
N VAL A 39 -123.50 -87.52 2.81
CA VAL A 39 -122.45 -86.57 2.42
C VAL A 39 -123.06 -85.63 1.38
N ASP A 40 -123.36 -84.39 1.78
CA ASP A 40 -123.86 -83.37 0.85
C ASP A 40 -122.81 -83.11 -0.23
N THR A 41 -123.02 -83.68 -1.42
CA THR A 41 -122.16 -83.43 -2.59
C THR A 41 -122.72 -82.24 -3.35
N VAL A 42 -122.02 -81.11 -3.30
CA VAL A 42 -122.34 -79.94 -4.13
C VAL A 42 -121.64 -80.08 -5.48
N VAL A 43 -122.39 -79.95 -6.57
CA VAL A 43 -121.87 -80.04 -7.95
C VAL A 43 -120.68 -79.09 -8.14
N GLY A 44 -119.52 -79.63 -8.48
CA GLY A 44 -118.32 -78.86 -8.81
C GLY A 44 -117.18 -78.88 -7.78
N LYS A 45 -117.29 -79.61 -6.66
CA LYS A 45 -116.20 -79.76 -5.69
C LYS A 45 -115.83 -81.23 -5.44
N GLY A 46 -114.52 -81.53 -5.42
CA GLY A 46 -113.98 -82.83 -4.98
C GLY A 46 -113.56 -82.81 -3.51
N LEU A 47 -113.63 -83.97 -2.82
CA LEU A 47 -113.45 -84.12 -1.36
C LEU A 47 -112.04 -83.82 -0.79
N SER A 48 -111.08 -83.35 -1.60
CA SER A 48 -109.69 -83.11 -1.16
C SER A 48 -109.06 -81.83 -1.70
N SER A 49 -109.86 -80.88 -2.18
CA SER A 49 -109.35 -79.59 -2.64
C SER A 49 -109.75 -78.49 -1.66
N GLU A 50 -108.80 -78.12 -0.79
CA GLU A 50 -108.78 -76.85 -0.07
C GLU A 50 -108.79 -75.71 -1.11
N ASP A 51 -109.99 -75.35 -1.52
CA ASP A 51 -110.26 -74.20 -2.35
C ASP A 51 -109.87 -72.94 -1.57
N PHE A 52 -108.88 -72.19 -2.07
CA PHE A 52 -108.67 -70.79 -1.70
C PHE A 52 -110.01 -70.11 -1.38
N THR A 53 -110.09 -69.41 -0.25
CA THR A 53 -111.33 -68.77 0.17
C THR A 53 -111.82 -67.83 -0.93
N ALA A 54 -113.13 -67.55 -0.99
CA ALA A 54 -113.68 -66.67 -2.04
C ALA A 54 -112.96 -65.30 -2.08
N ALA A 55 -112.55 -64.78 -0.91
CA ALA A 55 -111.79 -63.54 -0.80
C ALA A 55 -110.37 -63.65 -1.41
N GLU A 56 -109.69 -64.79 -1.25
CA GLU A 56 -108.36 -65.02 -1.83
C GLU A 56 -108.43 -65.27 -3.33
N LYS A 57 -109.44 -66.01 -3.82
CA LYS A 57 -109.68 -66.16 -5.27
C LYS A 57 -109.99 -64.81 -5.93
N ILE A 58 -110.79 -63.95 -5.29
CA ILE A 58 -111.06 -62.59 -5.79
C ILE A 58 -109.77 -61.75 -5.83
N LYS A 59 -108.95 -61.80 -4.78
CA LYS A 59 -107.65 -61.10 -4.77
C LYS A 59 -106.74 -61.61 -5.89
N LEU A 60 -106.67 -62.92 -6.12
CA LEU A 60 -105.82 -63.52 -7.16
C LEU A 60 -106.33 -63.23 -8.58
N ILE A 61 -107.65 -63.27 -8.81
CA ILE A 61 -108.26 -62.94 -10.10
C ILE A 61 -108.12 -61.44 -10.45
N ASN A 62 -108.12 -60.57 -9.43
CA ASN A 62 -107.95 -59.13 -9.63
C ASN A 62 -106.49 -58.67 -9.74
N ILE A 63 -105.52 -59.58 -9.55
CA ILE A 63 -104.13 -59.30 -9.91
C ILE A 63 -104.04 -59.39 -11.43
N ALA A 64 -103.87 -58.23 -12.08
CA ALA A 64 -103.70 -58.17 -13.53
C ALA A 64 -102.54 -59.09 -13.99
N PRO A 65 -102.64 -59.72 -15.16
CA PRO A 65 -101.52 -60.47 -15.74
C PRO A 65 -100.24 -59.62 -15.70
N ASN A 66 -99.16 -60.16 -15.12
CA ASN A 66 -97.85 -59.51 -14.94
C ASN A 66 -97.72 -58.42 -13.86
N ALA A 67 -98.55 -58.39 -12.81
CA ALA A 67 -98.49 -57.36 -11.76
C ALA A 67 -97.13 -57.23 -11.00
N ASN A 68 -96.28 -58.26 -10.99
CA ASN A 68 -94.90 -58.18 -10.43
C ASN A 68 -93.84 -57.82 -11.48
N ASN A 69 -94.24 -57.63 -12.73
CA ASN A 69 -93.34 -57.30 -13.82
C ASN A 69 -93.17 -55.79 -13.87
N TYR A 70 -92.29 -55.25 -13.03
CA TYR A 70 -91.88 -53.86 -13.14
C TYR A 70 -91.18 -53.66 -14.50
N ALA A 71 -91.92 -53.11 -15.46
CA ALA A 71 -91.37 -52.64 -16.72
C ALA A 71 -90.78 -51.25 -16.47
N HIS A 72 -89.44 -51.15 -16.44
CA HIS A 72 -88.80 -49.83 -16.33
C HIS A 72 -89.23 -48.97 -17.51
N PRO A 73 -89.65 -47.71 -17.29
CA PRO A 73 -89.96 -46.80 -18.38
C PRO A 73 -88.78 -46.74 -19.36
N THR A 74 -89.07 -46.79 -20.66
CA THR A 74 -88.07 -46.62 -21.71
C THR A 74 -88.22 -45.23 -22.35
N GLY A 75 -87.14 -44.67 -22.87
CA GLY A 75 -87.15 -43.36 -23.52
C GLY A 75 -86.27 -42.31 -22.84
N ALA A 76 -86.31 -41.08 -23.36
CA ALA A 76 -85.45 -39.99 -22.89
C ALA A 76 -85.65 -39.71 -21.40
N GLY A 77 -84.55 -39.72 -20.64
CA GLY A 77 -84.55 -39.53 -19.18
C GLY A 77 -84.72 -40.80 -18.36
N ASN A 78 -85.15 -41.92 -18.96
CA ASN A 78 -85.40 -43.19 -18.25
C ASN A 78 -84.45 -44.32 -18.65
N ASN A 79 -83.60 -44.12 -19.66
CA ASN A 79 -82.61 -45.11 -20.07
C ASN A 79 -81.41 -45.09 -19.10
N HIS A 80 -81.02 -46.26 -18.59
CA HIS A 80 -79.83 -46.40 -17.75
C HIS A 80 -78.54 -46.20 -18.55
N ILE A 81 -77.44 -45.95 -17.85
CA ILE A 81 -76.09 -45.98 -18.45
C ILE A 81 -75.85 -47.35 -19.11
N PRO A 82 -75.34 -47.40 -20.36
CA PRO A 82 -75.02 -48.66 -21.01
C PRO A 82 -73.98 -49.46 -20.22
N THR A 83 -74.06 -50.78 -20.22
CA THR A 83 -73.03 -51.65 -19.66
C THR A 83 -71.84 -51.80 -20.63
N GLY A 84 -70.68 -52.28 -20.17
CA GLY A 84 -69.53 -52.60 -21.04
C GLY A 84 -68.52 -51.47 -21.31
N GLY A 85 -68.59 -50.36 -20.57
CA GLY A 85 -67.54 -49.32 -20.62
C GLY A 85 -66.22 -49.78 -20.02
N ALA A 86 -65.10 -49.34 -20.60
CA ALA A 86 -63.76 -49.51 -20.05
C ALA A 86 -63.36 -48.30 -19.18
N VAL A 87 -62.42 -48.48 -18.25
CA VAL A 87 -61.85 -47.39 -17.44
C VAL A 87 -61.25 -46.32 -18.37
N GLY A 88 -61.64 -45.06 -18.20
CA GLY A 88 -61.19 -43.93 -19.01
C GLY A 88 -62.09 -43.59 -20.22
N ASN A 89 -63.08 -44.43 -20.54
CA ASN A 89 -64.10 -44.06 -21.53
C ASN A 89 -65.09 -43.04 -20.94
N PHE A 90 -65.74 -42.29 -21.82
CA PHE A 90 -66.84 -41.38 -21.46
C PHE A 90 -68.12 -41.77 -22.21
N LEU A 91 -69.25 -41.32 -21.69
CA LEU A 91 -70.54 -41.47 -22.34
C LEU A 91 -70.71 -40.37 -23.39
N LYS A 92 -70.71 -40.76 -24.66
CA LYS A 92 -70.99 -39.88 -25.79
C LYS A 92 -72.47 -39.99 -26.16
N ASN A 93 -73.20 -38.88 -26.15
CA ASN A 93 -74.58 -38.87 -26.61
C ASN A 93 -74.63 -39.31 -28.08
N SER A 94 -75.40 -40.36 -28.37
CA SER A 94 -75.55 -40.93 -29.71
C SER A 94 -76.89 -40.54 -30.34
N ALA A 95 -77.94 -40.37 -29.54
CA ALA A 95 -79.24 -39.82 -29.91
C ALA A 95 -80.01 -39.35 -28.66
N SER A 96 -81.20 -38.75 -28.85
CA SER A 96 -82.05 -38.32 -27.73
C SER A 96 -82.28 -39.45 -26.72
N GLY A 97 -81.85 -39.24 -25.47
CA GLY A 97 -81.99 -40.22 -24.40
C GLY A 97 -81.06 -41.43 -24.47
N THR A 98 -80.09 -41.48 -25.39
CA THR A 98 -79.14 -42.60 -25.52
C THR A 98 -77.69 -42.10 -25.61
N ALA A 99 -76.78 -42.87 -25.04
CA ALA A 99 -75.35 -42.60 -25.11
C ALA A 99 -74.61 -43.92 -25.33
N THR A 100 -73.41 -43.84 -25.87
CA THR A 100 -72.51 -44.99 -26.07
C THR A 100 -71.17 -44.70 -25.42
N TRP A 101 -70.53 -45.71 -24.84
CA TRP A 101 -69.16 -45.58 -24.38
C TRP A 101 -68.22 -45.35 -25.56
N SER A 102 -67.40 -44.31 -25.46
CA SER A 102 -66.38 -43.99 -26.45
C SER A 102 -65.07 -43.61 -25.77
N ALA A 103 -63.95 -43.87 -26.44
CA ALA A 103 -62.69 -43.24 -26.12
C ALA A 103 -62.72 -41.76 -26.56
N LEU A 104 -61.98 -40.90 -25.86
CA LEU A 104 -61.86 -39.49 -26.19
C LEU A 104 -61.06 -39.32 -27.50
N ALA A 105 -61.71 -38.79 -28.53
CA ALA A 105 -61.04 -38.40 -29.77
C ALA A 105 -60.85 -36.88 -29.83
N ALA A 106 -59.89 -36.42 -30.64
CA ALA A 106 -59.65 -34.99 -30.84
C ALA A 106 -60.90 -34.22 -31.32
N THR A 107 -61.79 -34.88 -32.08
CA THR A 107 -63.06 -34.30 -32.56
C THR A 107 -64.09 -34.08 -31.45
N ASP A 108 -63.97 -34.76 -30.32
CA ASP A 108 -64.86 -34.60 -29.17
C ASP A 108 -64.47 -33.39 -28.30
N ILE A 109 -63.26 -32.85 -28.52
CA ILE A 109 -62.77 -31.67 -27.83
C ILE A 109 -63.28 -30.44 -28.61
N PRO A 110 -64.17 -29.62 -28.05
CA PRO A 110 -64.65 -28.42 -28.72
C PRO A 110 -63.51 -27.42 -28.92
N THR A 111 -63.66 -26.44 -29.81
CA THR A 111 -62.69 -25.35 -29.93
C THR A 111 -62.55 -24.61 -28.60
N LEU A 112 -61.42 -24.80 -27.93
CA LEU A 112 -61.10 -24.14 -26.66
C LEU A 112 -60.36 -22.83 -26.95
N ALA A 113 -60.99 -21.71 -26.60
CA ALA A 113 -60.28 -20.43 -26.55
C ALA A 113 -59.32 -20.42 -25.36
N LEU A 114 -58.15 -19.80 -25.50
CA LEU A 114 -57.14 -19.74 -24.44
C LEU A 114 -57.68 -19.10 -23.14
N ALA A 115 -58.67 -18.20 -23.26
CA ALA A 115 -59.36 -17.60 -22.12
C ALA A 115 -60.09 -18.61 -21.21
N LYS A 116 -60.36 -19.82 -21.69
CA LYS A 116 -61.00 -20.91 -20.92
C LYS A 116 -59.97 -21.85 -20.26
N ILE A 117 -58.67 -21.64 -20.49
CA ILE A 117 -57.58 -22.48 -19.99
C ILE A 117 -56.77 -21.64 -18.98
N SER A 118 -57.01 -21.87 -17.69
CA SER A 118 -56.45 -21.03 -16.61
C SER A 118 -54.99 -21.34 -16.25
N ASP A 119 -54.49 -22.50 -16.68
CA ASP A 119 -53.14 -23.02 -16.39
C ASP A 119 -52.19 -22.90 -17.58
N ALA A 120 -52.63 -22.33 -18.70
CA ALA A 120 -51.75 -22.02 -19.82
C ALA A 120 -50.70 -20.96 -19.41
N GLY A 121 -49.42 -21.28 -19.56
CA GLY A 121 -48.33 -20.35 -19.24
C GLY A 121 -48.38 -19.08 -20.10
N THR A 122 -47.82 -17.98 -19.60
CA THR A 122 -47.89 -16.66 -20.26
C THR A 122 -47.33 -16.66 -21.69
N ALA A 123 -46.32 -17.48 -21.98
CA ALA A 123 -45.78 -17.65 -23.33
C ALA A 123 -46.78 -18.26 -24.32
N ALA A 124 -47.67 -19.17 -23.88
CA ALA A 124 -48.68 -19.80 -24.73
C ALA A 124 -49.77 -18.81 -25.20
N SER A 125 -49.86 -17.63 -24.57
CA SER A 125 -50.77 -16.55 -24.96
C SER A 125 -50.24 -15.65 -26.07
N LYS A 126 -48.99 -15.86 -26.49
CA LYS A 126 -48.32 -15.04 -27.50
C LYS A 126 -48.16 -15.85 -28.78
N ASN A 127 -48.30 -15.17 -29.91
CA ASN A 127 -47.98 -15.76 -31.20
C ASN A 127 -46.46 -15.96 -31.31
N THR A 128 -46.02 -16.96 -32.08
CA THR A 128 -44.61 -17.11 -32.43
C THR A 128 -44.24 -16.24 -33.62
N GLY A 129 -42.94 -15.93 -33.78
CA GLY A 129 -42.41 -15.17 -34.91
C GLY A 129 -41.69 -13.87 -34.50
N THR A 130 -41.46 -12.99 -35.47
CA THR A 130 -40.59 -11.80 -35.32
C THR A 130 -41.33 -10.47 -35.20
N ALA A 131 -42.66 -10.48 -35.25
CA ALA A 131 -43.46 -9.27 -35.03
C ALA A 131 -43.39 -8.79 -33.57
N SER A 132 -43.61 -7.49 -33.35
CA SER A 132 -43.65 -6.92 -32.01
C SER A 132 -44.66 -7.64 -31.11
N GLY A 133 -44.21 -8.09 -29.94
CA GLY A 133 -45.02 -8.82 -28.97
C GLY A 133 -45.12 -10.34 -29.19
N ASN A 134 -44.51 -10.88 -30.25
CA ASN A 134 -44.40 -12.32 -30.48
C ASN A 134 -43.21 -12.94 -29.75
N ILE A 135 -43.26 -14.26 -29.56
CA ILE A 135 -42.14 -15.06 -29.05
C ILE A 135 -41.26 -15.52 -30.23
N PRO A 136 -39.96 -15.18 -30.26
CA PRO A 136 -39.04 -15.68 -31.28
C PRO A 136 -38.92 -17.21 -31.24
N ILE A 137 -38.77 -17.82 -32.43
CA ILE A 137 -38.54 -19.27 -32.58
C ILE A 137 -37.03 -19.52 -32.62
N LEU A 138 -36.58 -20.62 -32.02
CA LEU A 138 -35.19 -21.04 -32.09
C LEU A 138 -34.86 -21.68 -33.45
N ASP A 139 -33.64 -21.53 -33.92
CA ASP A 139 -33.09 -22.18 -35.09
C ASP A 139 -32.88 -23.69 -34.87
N ALA A 140 -32.41 -24.40 -35.91
CA ALA A 140 -32.14 -25.84 -35.85
C ALA A 140 -31.11 -26.25 -34.78
N ASN A 141 -30.34 -25.30 -34.25
CA ASN A 141 -29.33 -25.52 -33.22
C ASN A 141 -29.83 -25.13 -31.82
N GLY A 142 -31.10 -24.77 -31.67
CA GLY A 142 -31.69 -24.34 -30.40
C GLY A 142 -31.25 -22.95 -29.96
N LYS A 143 -30.84 -22.08 -30.89
CA LYS A 143 -30.46 -20.69 -30.61
C LYS A 143 -31.46 -19.73 -31.21
N LEU A 144 -31.52 -18.50 -30.71
CA LEU A 144 -32.26 -17.45 -31.41
C LEU A 144 -31.60 -17.17 -32.76
N ASP A 145 -32.40 -17.07 -33.82
CA ASP A 145 -31.91 -16.63 -35.13
C ASP A 145 -31.30 -15.23 -34.99
N VAL A 146 -30.07 -15.06 -35.48
CA VAL A 146 -29.32 -13.81 -35.44
C VAL A 146 -30.08 -12.65 -36.09
N GLY A 147 -30.97 -12.93 -37.05
CA GLY A 147 -31.85 -11.94 -37.66
C GLY A 147 -32.91 -11.36 -36.69
N THR A 148 -33.15 -12.01 -35.55
CA THR A 148 -34.10 -11.55 -34.50
C THR A 148 -33.44 -10.76 -33.38
N LEU A 149 -32.11 -10.78 -33.32
CA LEU A 149 -31.34 -9.99 -32.38
C LEU A 149 -31.02 -8.64 -33.04
N PRO A 150 -31.13 -7.50 -32.33
CA PRO A 150 -30.52 -6.27 -32.81
C PRO A 150 -29.02 -6.54 -32.99
N ALA A 151 -28.43 -6.07 -34.09
CA ALA A 151 -26.99 -6.18 -34.34
C ALA A 151 -26.21 -5.52 -33.20
N ILE A 152 -25.83 -6.31 -32.20
CA ILE A 152 -24.85 -6.00 -31.18
C ILE A 152 -23.71 -6.95 -31.47
N ALA A 153 -22.77 -6.48 -32.28
CA ALA A 153 -21.52 -7.16 -32.45
C ALA A 153 -20.44 -6.15 -32.83
N ILE A 154 -19.39 -6.09 -32.00
CA ILE A 154 -18.05 -6.01 -32.57
C ILE A 154 -17.84 -7.42 -33.14
N THR A 155 -18.24 -7.65 -34.39
CA THR A 155 -18.25 -9.00 -34.98
C THR A 155 -16.84 -9.36 -35.39
N ASP A 156 -16.17 -8.44 -36.08
CA ASP A 156 -14.88 -8.68 -36.69
C ASP A 156 -13.99 -7.43 -36.69
N THR A 157 -12.68 -7.67 -36.78
CA THR A 157 -11.66 -6.62 -36.92
C THR A 157 -10.97 -6.75 -38.27
N PHE A 158 -11.02 -5.70 -39.07
CA PHE A 158 -10.47 -5.65 -40.43
C PHE A 158 -9.22 -4.79 -40.46
N VAL A 159 -8.09 -5.38 -40.88
CA VAL A 159 -6.83 -4.63 -41.04
C VAL A 159 -6.75 -4.10 -42.47
N VAL A 160 -6.68 -2.77 -42.60
CA VAL A 160 -6.62 -2.06 -43.89
C VAL A 160 -5.47 -1.06 -43.90
N THR A 161 -5.03 -0.67 -45.10
CA THR A 161 -3.89 0.24 -45.31
C THR A 161 -4.31 1.60 -45.87
N THR A 162 -5.60 1.82 -46.16
CA THR A 162 -6.09 3.10 -46.70
C THR A 162 -7.52 3.39 -46.27
N GLN A 163 -7.92 4.68 -46.33
CA GLN A 163 -9.31 5.08 -46.13
C GLN A 163 -10.26 4.47 -47.16
N ALA A 164 -9.84 4.40 -48.43
CA ALA A 164 -10.68 3.85 -49.49
C ALA A 164 -10.99 2.36 -49.25
N ALA A 165 -10.00 1.59 -48.80
CA ALA A 165 -10.20 0.20 -48.39
C ALA A 165 -11.15 0.07 -47.19
N MET A 166 -11.03 0.96 -46.19
CA MET A 166 -11.96 1.01 -45.05
C MET A 166 -13.41 1.27 -45.47
N LEU A 167 -13.64 2.27 -46.34
CA LEU A 167 -15.00 2.63 -46.80
C LEU A 167 -15.61 1.60 -47.75
N ALA A 168 -14.79 0.73 -48.36
CA ALA A 168 -15.23 -0.36 -49.22
C ALA A 168 -15.52 -1.66 -48.46
N LEU A 169 -15.31 -1.70 -47.14
CA LEU A 169 -15.60 -2.86 -46.31
C LEU A 169 -17.12 -3.17 -46.32
N THR A 170 -17.45 -4.44 -46.46
CA THR A 170 -18.82 -4.95 -46.28
C THR A 170 -18.95 -5.41 -44.83
N VAL A 171 -19.32 -4.48 -43.95
CA VAL A 171 -19.29 -4.61 -42.48
C VAL A 171 -20.54 -4.04 -41.85
N GLU A 172 -20.84 -4.47 -40.63
CA GLU A 172 -21.99 -4.04 -39.85
C GLU A 172 -21.62 -2.98 -38.81
N VAL A 173 -22.63 -2.28 -38.27
CA VAL A 173 -22.44 -1.33 -37.17
C VAL A 173 -21.88 -2.08 -35.97
N GLY A 174 -20.73 -1.63 -35.47
CA GLY A 174 -19.98 -2.24 -34.39
C GLY A 174 -18.63 -2.84 -34.83
N ASP A 175 -18.43 -3.10 -36.12
CA ASP A 175 -17.15 -3.65 -36.61
C ASP A 175 -16.02 -2.62 -36.57
N VAL A 176 -14.79 -3.13 -36.42
CA VAL A 176 -13.59 -2.31 -36.25
C VAL A 176 -12.69 -2.41 -37.48
N ALA A 177 -12.32 -1.27 -38.05
CA ALA A 177 -11.28 -1.15 -39.05
C ALA A 177 -9.97 -0.63 -38.40
N VAL A 178 -8.91 -1.43 -38.46
CA VAL A 178 -7.56 -1.05 -38.06
C VAL A 178 -6.83 -0.48 -39.28
N ARG A 179 -6.62 0.84 -39.26
CA ARG A 179 -5.91 1.58 -40.30
C ARG A 179 -4.43 1.69 -39.96
N THR A 180 -3.65 0.78 -40.55
CA THR A 180 -2.20 0.69 -40.35
C THR A 180 -1.42 1.87 -40.93
N ASP A 181 -1.99 2.60 -41.89
CA ASP A 181 -1.43 3.84 -42.44
C ASP A 181 -1.43 5.01 -41.43
N LEU A 182 -2.36 4.99 -40.48
CA LEU A 182 -2.50 6.03 -39.45
C LEU A 182 -2.15 5.53 -38.04
N SER A 183 -1.93 4.23 -37.86
CA SER A 183 -1.84 3.57 -36.54
C SER A 183 -3.07 3.87 -35.66
N LYS A 184 -4.26 3.84 -36.26
CA LYS A 184 -5.54 4.15 -35.60
C LYS A 184 -6.58 3.06 -35.86
N SER A 185 -7.51 2.92 -34.92
CA SER A 185 -8.67 2.02 -35.05
C SER A 185 -9.95 2.83 -35.13
N PHE A 186 -10.85 2.42 -36.02
CA PHE A 186 -12.15 3.05 -36.23
C PHE A 186 -13.26 2.02 -36.04
N ILE A 187 -14.35 2.39 -35.38
CA ILE A 187 -15.54 1.55 -35.24
C ILE A 187 -16.68 2.12 -36.07
N LEU A 188 -17.40 1.28 -36.84
CA LEU A 188 -18.56 1.73 -37.59
C LEU A 188 -19.72 1.97 -36.62
N LYS A 189 -20.18 3.22 -36.50
CA LYS A 189 -21.27 3.60 -35.58
C LYS A 189 -22.63 3.73 -36.27
N THR A 190 -22.66 3.79 -37.60
CA THR A 190 -23.90 3.92 -38.38
C THR A 190 -23.71 3.30 -39.77
N SER A 191 -24.74 2.65 -40.33
CA SER A 191 -24.67 2.15 -41.72
C SER A 191 -25.10 3.26 -42.70
N PRO A 192 -24.51 3.38 -43.90
CA PRO A 192 -23.55 2.47 -44.54
C PRO A 192 -22.07 2.76 -44.21
N ALA A 193 -21.21 1.74 -44.36
CA ALA A 193 -19.76 1.82 -44.20
C ALA A 193 -19.06 2.74 -45.22
N THR A 194 -19.74 3.03 -46.33
CA THR A 194 -19.24 3.87 -47.43
C THR A 194 -19.11 5.36 -47.07
N VAL A 195 -19.68 5.78 -45.93
CA VAL A 195 -19.66 7.17 -45.46
C VAL A 195 -18.65 7.33 -44.33
N LEU A 196 -17.62 8.16 -44.51
CA LEU A 196 -16.58 8.38 -43.49
C LEU A 196 -17.11 8.89 -42.15
N ALA A 197 -18.12 9.77 -42.17
CA ALA A 197 -18.72 10.32 -40.94
C ALA A 197 -19.42 9.26 -40.07
N ASN A 198 -19.70 8.09 -40.64
CA ASN A 198 -20.27 6.97 -39.92
C ASN A 198 -19.21 6.14 -39.15
N TRP A 199 -17.92 6.44 -39.31
CA TRP A 199 -16.84 5.81 -38.58
C TRP A 199 -16.39 6.67 -37.40
N GLN A 200 -16.24 6.07 -36.23
CA GLN A 200 -15.72 6.71 -35.03
C GLN A 200 -14.28 6.27 -34.79
N GLU A 201 -13.35 7.22 -34.69
CA GLU A 201 -12.01 6.92 -34.18
C GLU A 201 -12.08 6.48 -32.71
N LEU A 202 -11.50 5.32 -32.42
CA LEU A 202 -11.24 4.87 -31.07
C LEU A 202 -9.94 5.53 -30.60
N LEU A 203 -10.04 6.42 -29.61
CA LEU A 203 -8.90 7.14 -29.07
C LEU A 203 -7.96 6.16 -28.37
N ASN A 204 -6.71 6.09 -28.83
CA ASN A 204 -5.64 5.39 -28.13
C ASN A 204 -4.94 6.40 -27.19
N PRO A 205 -4.84 6.15 -25.88
CA PRO A 205 -4.13 7.05 -24.97
C PRO A 205 -2.68 7.26 -25.44
N THR A 206 -2.23 8.51 -25.43
CA THR A 206 -0.82 8.85 -25.70
C THR A 206 0.08 8.16 -24.68
N SER A 207 1.21 7.64 -25.12
CA SER A 207 2.22 7.08 -24.22
C SER A 207 2.66 8.14 -23.18
N PRO A 208 2.91 7.78 -21.91
CA PRO A 208 3.36 8.75 -20.90
C PRO A 208 4.65 9.47 -21.29
N VAL A 209 5.51 8.82 -22.08
CA VAL A 209 6.72 9.39 -22.64
C VAL A 209 6.51 9.65 -24.12
N GLN A 210 6.44 10.93 -24.49
CA GLN A 210 6.26 11.37 -25.88
C GLN A 210 7.60 11.64 -26.57
N SER A 211 8.65 11.97 -25.80
CA SER A 211 10.00 12.21 -26.31
C SER A 211 11.04 12.03 -25.21
N VAL A 212 12.30 11.81 -25.60
CA VAL A 212 13.47 11.82 -24.71
C VAL A 212 14.43 12.88 -25.23
N ALA A 213 14.69 13.92 -24.45
CA ALA A 213 15.51 15.06 -24.86
C ALA A 213 15.09 15.65 -26.24
N GLY A 214 13.77 15.72 -26.49
CA GLY A 214 13.20 16.22 -27.74
C GLY A 214 13.27 15.27 -28.95
N LYS A 215 13.90 14.09 -28.80
CA LYS A 215 13.91 13.05 -29.85
C LYS A 215 12.70 12.14 -29.75
N THR A 216 12.23 11.70 -30.91
CA THR A 216 11.12 10.75 -31.09
C THR A 216 11.55 9.58 -31.98
N GLY A 217 10.82 8.47 -31.96
CA GLY A 217 11.15 7.27 -32.76
C GLY A 217 12.31 6.46 -32.17
N ALA A 218 13.25 6.01 -33.01
CA ALA A 218 14.46 5.33 -32.55
C ALA A 218 15.42 6.36 -31.92
N VAL A 219 15.45 6.41 -30.60
CA VAL A 219 16.21 7.41 -29.86
C VAL A 219 17.65 6.93 -29.62
N THR A 220 18.62 7.58 -30.26
CA THR A 220 20.05 7.48 -29.89
C THR A 220 20.46 8.73 -29.12
N LEU A 221 20.94 8.55 -27.88
CA LEU A 221 21.36 9.66 -27.01
C LEU A 221 22.84 9.97 -27.20
N VAL A 222 23.16 11.26 -27.24
CA VAL A 222 24.52 11.79 -27.17
C VAL A 222 24.68 12.72 -25.97
N LYS A 223 25.92 12.95 -25.51
CA LYS A 223 26.22 13.82 -24.34
C LYS A 223 25.55 15.21 -24.45
N GLY A 224 25.47 15.74 -25.67
CA GLY A 224 24.86 17.04 -25.96
C GLY A 224 23.37 17.11 -25.64
N ASP A 225 22.66 15.98 -25.65
CA ASP A 225 21.20 15.94 -25.47
C ASP A 225 20.75 16.33 -24.06
N VAL A 226 21.68 16.25 -23.10
CA VAL A 226 21.46 16.59 -21.69
C VAL A 226 22.33 17.77 -21.24
N GLY A 227 22.82 18.58 -22.18
CA GLY A 227 23.65 19.74 -21.88
C GLY A 227 25.09 19.40 -21.44
N LEU A 228 25.55 18.16 -21.64
CA LEU A 228 26.87 17.68 -21.25
C LEU A 228 27.85 17.61 -22.43
N GLY A 229 27.64 18.43 -23.46
CA GLY A 229 28.45 18.40 -24.70
C GLY A 229 29.95 18.64 -24.49
N ASN A 230 30.31 19.44 -23.49
CA ASN A 230 31.70 19.77 -23.14
C ASN A 230 32.28 18.89 -22.02
N VAL A 231 31.48 17.98 -21.45
CA VAL A 231 31.93 17.09 -20.37
C VAL A 231 32.49 15.82 -20.99
N GLU A 232 33.73 15.51 -20.63
CA GLU A 232 34.40 14.30 -21.08
C GLU A 232 34.16 13.14 -20.11
N ASN A 233 34.15 11.92 -20.63
CA ASN A 233 33.96 10.72 -19.83
C ASN A 233 35.30 10.24 -19.24
N TYR A 234 35.88 11.05 -18.37
CA TYR A 234 37.11 10.72 -17.69
C TYR A 234 36.83 10.10 -16.33
N ALA A 235 37.58 9.05 -15.99
CA ALA A 235 37.54 8.48 -14.65
C ALA A 235 38.22 9.42 -13.63
N ILE A 236 37.93 9.23 -12.35
CA ILE A 236 38.66 9.89 -11.27
C ILE A 236 40.09 9.32 -11.19
N ALA A 237 41.09 10.17 -11.01
CA ALA A 237 42.47 9.76 -10.82
C ALA A 237 42.65 8.93 -9.54
N THR A 238 43.45 7.87 -9.59
CA THR A 238 43.91 7.18 -8.38
C THR A 238 44.90 8.06 -7.60
N GLN A 239 45.19 7.71 -6.34
CA GLN A 239 46.19 8.41 -5.54
C GLN A 239 47.55 8.47 -6.25
N ALA A 240 48.03 7.34 -6.78
CA ALA A 240 49.32 7.27 -7.46
C ALA A 240 49.37 8.14 -8.73
N GLU A 241 48.29 8.14 -9.52
CA GLU A 241 48.19 9.00 -10.71
C GLU A 241 48.17 10.49 -10.34
N ALA A 242 47.48 10.84 -9.25
CA ALA A 242 47.41 12.21 -8.76
C ALA A 242 48.76 12.70 -8.23
N GLU A 243 49.47 11.86 -7.47
CA GLU A 243 50.81 12.14 -6.95
C GLU A 243 51.85 12.23 -8.08
N ALA A 244 51.72 11.45 -9.15
CA ALA A 244 52.60 11.51 -10.32
C ALA A 244 52.33 12.76 -11.20
N GLY A 245 51.08 13.23 -11.29
CA GLY A 245 50.73 14.46 -12.00
C GLY A 245 50.92 14.43 -13.52
N THR A 246 51.09 13.25 -14.13
CA THR A 246 51.38 13.09 -15.57
C THR A 246 50.14 12.77 -16.42
N VAL A 247 49.04 12.34 -15.80
CA VAL A 247 47.83 11.91 -16.52
C VAL A 247 46.96 13.12 -16.89
N THR A 248 46.67 13.28 -18.18
CA THR A 248 45.96 14.46 -18.73
C THR A 248 44.46 14.25 -18.98
N ASN A 249 43.96 13.02 -18.81
CA ASN A 249 42.59 12.61 -19.16
C ASN A 249 41.85 11.95 -17.99
N LYS A 250 42.04 12.49 -16.78
CA LYS A 250 41.36 12.09 -15.54
C LYS A 250 40.85 13.31 -14.80
N TYR A 251 39.77 13.15 -14.05
CA TYR A 251 39.32 14.17 -13.12
C TYR A 251 39.98 14.01 -11.74
N MET A 252 40.20 15.14 -11.05
CA MET A 252 40.78 15.18 -9.72
C MET A 252 39.67 15.42 -8.69
N SER A 253 39.57 14.57 -7.66
CA SER A 253 38.73 14.87 -6.49
C SER A 253 39.50 15.74 -5.49
N PRO A 254 38.80 16.41 -4.57
CA PRO A 254 39.45 17.18 -3.50
C PRO A 254 40.48 16.37 -2.69
N LEU A 255 40.25 15.07 -2.49
CA LEU A 255 41.19 14.19 -1.78
C LEU A 255 42.47 13.97 -2.58
N GLN A 256 42.36 13.70 -3.87
CA GLN A 256 43.54 13.46 -4.71
C GLN A 256 44.34 14.74 -4.94
N THR A 257 43.69 15.91 -5.05
CA THR A 257 44.38 17.21 -5.03
C THR A 257 45.19 17.38 -3.75
N LYS A 258 44.62 17.06 -2.58
CA LYS A 258 45.35 17.10 -1.30
C LYS A 258 46.55 16.16 -1.30
N GLN A 259 46.40 14.93 -1.79
CA GLN A 259 47.48 13.93 -1.85
C GLN A 259 48.62 14.39 -2.77
N ALA A 260 48.29 14.91 -3.96
CA ALA A 260 49.26 15.46 -4.90
C ALA A 260 50.05 16.63 -4.29
N ILE A 261 49.36 17.55 -3.61
CA ILE A 261 49.99 18.68 -2.91
C ILE A 261 50.92 18.16 -1.80
N ILE A 262 50.44 17.25 -0.93
CA ILE A 262 51.27 16.68 0.15
C ILE A 262 52.54 16.09 -0.44
N LYS A 263 52.43 15.28 -1.51
CA LYS A 263 53.58 14.66 -2.16
C LYS A 263 54.57 15.68 -2.71
N LEU A 264 54.08 16.72 -3.40
CA LEU A 264 54.91 17.78 -3.95
C LEU A 264 55.60 18.60 -2.85
N THR A 265 54.93 18.80 -1.72
CA THR A 265 55.45 19.57 -0.57
C THR A 265 56.33 18.76 0.38
N ALA A 266 56.31 17.43 0.31
CA ALA A 266 57.09 16.56 1.20
C ALA A 266 58.60 16.80 1.10
N ASP A 267 59.08 17.14 -0.10
CA ASP A 267 60.51 17.38 -0.40
C ASP A 267 60.85 18.87 -0.51
N LEU A 268 59.90 19.78 -0.27
CA LEU A 268 60.17 21.22 -0.12
C LEU A 268 60.83 21.52 1.24
N GLY A 269 61.67 20.60 1.73
CA GLY A 269 62.32 20.57 3.04
C GLY A 269 62.51 21.98 3.55
N GLY A 270 61.89 22.28 4.70
CA GLY A 270 61.71 23.64 5.19
C GLY A 270 63.02 24.44 5.22
N GLY A 271 63.34 25.12 4.12
CA GLY A 271 64.66 25.68 3.86
C GLY A 271 65.81 24.67 3.98
N ASP A 272 67.02 25.10 3.62
CA ASP A 272 68.26 24.35 3.83
C ASP A 272 68.58 24.07 5.33
N MET A 273 67.65 24.36 6.24
CA MET A 273 67.80 24.31 7.69
C MET A 273 66.94 23.20 8.30
N LEU A 274 67.11 21.96 7.81
CA LEU A 274 66.51 20.80 8.44
C LEU A 274 66.99 20.71 9.90
N LYS A 275 66.05 20.72 10.85
CA LYS A 275 66.33 20.70 12.29
C LYS A 275 67.28 19.59 12.70
N SER A 276 67.11 18.40 12.13
CA SER A 276 67.95 17.22 12.40
C SER A 276 69.43 17.37 11.99
N VAL A 277 69.76 18.38 11.20
CA VAL A 277 71.14 18.66 10.73
C VAL A 277 71.73 19.89 11.41
N TYR A 278 70.90 20.89 11.77
CA TYR A 278 71.38 22.19 12.25
C TYR A 278 70.97 22.53 13.70
N ASP A 279 70.05 21.81 14.32
CA ASP A 279 69.61 21.97 15.73
C ASP A 279 69.40 20.56 16.32
N THR A 280 70.50 19.81 16.44
CA THR A 280 70.53 18.39 16.79
C THR A 280 69.98 18.14 18.20
N ASN A 281 70.14 19.12 19.09
CA ASN A 281 69.69 19.07 20.48
C ASN A 281 68.29 19.66 20.70
N ASN A 282 67.65 20.18 19.65
CA ASN A 282 66.28 20.69 19.64
C ASN A 282 66.07 21.87 20.61
N ASN A 283 67.09 22.71 20.80
CA ASN A 283 67.05 23.86 21.70
C ASN A 283 66.56 25.16 21.01
N GLY A 284 66.28 25.11 19.71
CA GLY A 284 65.77 26.25 18.94
C GLY A 284 66.86 27.21 18.45
N ARG A 285 68.15 26.84 18.54
CA ARG A 285 69.29 27.56 17.96
C ARG A 285 70.02 26.65 16.98
N VAL A 286 70.70 27.26 16.00
CA VAL A 286 71.61 26.51 15.12
C VAL A 286 72.86 26.13 15.91
N ASP A 287 73.21 24.85 15.96
CA ASP A 287 74.37 24.32 16.71
C ASP A 287 75.68 25.01 16.30
N ASN A 288 75.87 25.30 15.00
CA ASN A 288 77.02 26.06 14.50
C ASN A 288 77.06 27.52 15.01
N ALA A 289 75.90 28.14 15.27
CA ALA A 289 75.83 29.47 15.86
C ALA A 289 76.07 29.41 17.37
N ASP A 290 75.64 28.33 18.05
CA ASP A 290 75.94 28.10 19.46
C ASP A 290 77.45 27.91 19.69
N ALA A 291 78.15 27.27 18.74
CA ALA A 291 79.62 27.21 18.74
C ALA A 291 80.30 28.59 18.60
N ALA A 292 79.64 29.58 17.98
CA ALA A 292 80.18 30.93 17.82
C ALA A 292 80.18 31.74 19.13
N ASP A 293 79.25 31.45 20.04
CA ASP A 293 79.13 32.14 21.34
C ASP A 293 80.26 31.78 22.32
N SER A 294 81.05 30.74 22.03
CA SER A 294 82.13 30.24 22.89
C SER A 294 83.43 29.98 22.14
N VAL A 295 83.71 30.69 21.04
CA VAL A 295 84.95 30.51 20.27
C VAL A 295 86.19 30.69 21.16
N PRO A 296 87.05 29.65 21.33
CA PRO A 296 88.25 29.78 22.12
C PRO A 296 89.21 30.82 21.55
N TRP A 297 89.78 31.67 22.40
CA TRP A 297 90.72 32.74 22.00
C TRP A 297 91.87 32.23 21.12
N ALA A 298 92.31 30.98 21.33
CA ALA A 298 93.36 30.32 20.54
C ALA A 298 93.03 30.26 19.03
N GLY A 299 91.76 30.10 18.66
CA GLY A 299 91.32 29.90 17.26
C GLY A 299 91.06 31.17 16.45
N ILE A 300 91.05 32.36 17.07
CA ILE A 300 90.81 33.63 16.37
C ILE A 300 92.07 34.07 15.61
N THR A 301 92.00 34.18 14.28
CA THR A 301 93.06 34.77 13.44
C THR A 301 93.02 36.30 13.51
N SER A 302 94.17 36.97 13.36
CA SER A 302 94.29 38.44 13.46
C SER A 302 93.90 39.06 14.81
N LYS A 303 93.88 38.25 15.88
CA LYS A 303 93.73 38.76 17.25
C LYS A 303 94.97 39.58 17.67
N PRO A 304 94.81 40.67 18.46
CA PRO A 304 95.94 41.40 19.03
C PRO A 304 96.80 40.47 19.89
N ALA A 305 98.12 40.42 19.64
CA ALA A 305 99.04 39.53 20.34
C ALA A 305 99.35 39.97 21.78
N THR A 306 99.07 41.22 22.14
CA THR A 306 99.37 41.82 23.44
C THR A 306 98.27 42.76 23.89
N PHE A 307 97.75 42.55 25.10
CA PHE A 307 96.72 43.38 25.75
C PHE A 307 97.25 44.67 26.39
N ALA A 308 98.55 44.97 26.30
CA ALA A 308 99.08 46.21 26.83
C ALA A 308 98.76 47.37 25.86
N PRO A 309 97.98 48.39 26.28
CA PRO A 309 97.90 49.63 25.52
C PRO A 309 99.32 50.19 25.37
N SER A 310 99.66 50.73 24.19
CA SER A 310 100.92 51.45 24.00
C SER A 310 101.10 52.51 25.08
N THR A 311 102.31 52.63 25.61
CA THR A 311 102.65 53.65 26.60
C THR A 311 102.30 55.04 26.05
N HIS A 312 101.46 55.77 26.77
CA HIS A 312 101.09 57.15 26.47
C HIS A 312 101.38 58.05 27.68
N GLN A 313 101.54 59.34 27.42
CA GLN A 313 101.72 60.37 28.44
C GLN A 313 100.49 61.27 28.44
N HIS A 314 100.09 61.74 29.63
CA HIS A 314 99.05 62.77 29.78
C HIS A 314 99.73 64.14 29.88
N ASN A 315 99.25 65.11 29.11
CA ASN A 315 99.70 66.49 29.23
C ASN A 315 99.02 67.14 30.45
N ALA A 316 99.66 68.11 31.09
CA ALA A 316 99.06 68.82 32.22
C ALA A 316 97.76 69.56 31.84
N SER A 317 97.57 69.87 30.54
CA SER A 317 96.34 70.44 29.99
C SER A 317 95.13 69.52 30.06
N ASP A 318 95.35 68.21 30.23
CA ASP A 318 94.29 67.21 30.24
C ASP A 318 93.60 67.12 31.61
N ILE A 319 94.06 67.90 32.60
CA ILE A 319 93.47 68.01 33.93
C ILE A 319 92.67 69.31 34.02
N ASP A 320 91.39 69.25 33.66
CA ASP A 320 90.46 70.38 33.64
C ASP A 320 89.60 70.50 34.92
N ALA A 321 89.55 69.47 35.76
CA ALA A 321 88.94 69.47 37.09
C ALA A 321 89.48 68.33 38.00
N GLY A 322 89.26 68.45 39.31
CA GLY A 322 89.56 67.40 40.32
C GLY A 322 90.74 67.70 41.24
N THR A 323 90.97 66.82 42.23
CA THR A 323 92.07 66.91 43.20
C THR A 323 93.24 66.04 42.75
N LEU A 324 94.41 66.63 42.54
CA LEU A 324 95.66 65.90 42.35
C LEU A 324 96.25 65.52 43.72
N ALA A 325 96.69 64.27 43.87
CA ALA A 325 97.38 63.83 45.08
C ALA A 325 98.65 64.67 45.32
N ALA A 326 98.89 65.09 46.56
CA ALA A 326 99.99 65.99 46.92
C ALA A 326 101.37 65.45 46.47
N ASP A 327 101.60 64.14 46.56
CA ASP A 327 102.85 63.49 46.16
C ASP A 327 103.20 63.65 44.67
N ARG A 328 102.22 64.06 43.84
CA ARG A 328 102.41 64.31 42.40
C ARG A 328 102.65 65.79 42.06
N LEU A 329 102.61 66.68 43.05
CA LEU A 329 102.91 68.10 42.91
C LEU A 329 104.27 68.35 43.57
N PRO A 330 105.36 68.60 42.82
CA PRO A 330 106.66 68.88 43.43
C PRO A 330 106.59 70.18 44.27
N ASP A 331 107.28 70.20 45.40
CA ASP A 331 107.42 71.40 46.24
C ASP A 331 108.14 72.50 45.46
N ALA A 332 107.65 73.74 45.58
CA ALA A 332 108.34 74.87 44.97
C ALA A 332 109.61 75.21 45.77
N THR A 333 110.72 75.42 45.05
CA THR A 333 111.98 75.91 45.61
C THR A 333 112.44 77.13 44.82
N GLY A 334 113.51 77.81 45.26
CA GLY A 334 114.10 78.94 44.53
C GLY A 334 114.57 78.60 43.09
N SER A 335 114.64 77.32 42.72
CA SER A 335 115.07 76.87 41.39
C SER A 335 114.09 75.92 40.69
N VAL A 336 113.00 75.51 41.35
CA VAL A 336 112.01 74.56 40.80
C VAL A 336 110.61 75.14 40.97
N LYS A 337 109.87 75.25 39.87
CA LYS A 337 108.45 75.61 39.89
C LYS A 337 107.64 74.46 40.51
N GLY A 338 106.83 74.74 41.52
CA GLY A 338 106.07 73.74 42.25
C GLY A 338 104.91 74.34 43.03
N ALA A 339 104.24 73.52 43.86
CA ALA A 339 103.22 74.00 44.79
C ALA A 339 103.88 74.63 46.03
N VAL A 340 103.33 75.74 46.53
CA VAL A 340 103.80 76.42 47.76
C VAL A 340 102.75 76.27 48.85
N ILE A 341 103.16 75.82 50.03
CA ILE A 341 102.31 75.83 51.22
C ILE A 341 102.41 77.20 51.90
N LEU A 342 101.26 77.83 52.17
CA LEU A 342 101.18 79.14 52.81
C LEU A 342 101.08 79.02 54.34
N ASN A 343 101.87 79.81 55.08
CA ASN A 343 101.88 79.85 56.53
C ASN A 343 101.46 81.23 57.07
N ASN A 344 100.52 81.25 58.02
CA ASN A 344 99.91 82.46 58.58
C ASN A 344 100.53 82.94 59.91
N THR A 345 101.71 82.43 60.29
CA THR A 345 102.42 82.85 61.52
C THR A 345 103.44 83.96 61.28
N THR A 346 103.60 84.88 62.24
CA THR A 346 104.56 86.00 62.18
C THR A 346 105.97 85.64 62.63
N ILE A 347 106.19 84.41 63.12
CA ILE A 347 107.45 83.91 63.69
C ILE A 347 107.94 82.60 63.03
N SER A 348 107.57 82.38 61.77
CA SER A 348 107.92 81.12 61.07
C SER A 348 109.43 80.96 60.94
N THR A 349 109.93 79.77 61.25
CA THR A 349 111.31 79.34 60.99
C THR A 349 111.44 78.46 59.74
N SER A 350 110.32 78.18 59.04
CA SER A 350 110.32 77.32 57.85
C SER A 350 110.89 78.05 56.63
N ALA A 351 111.88 77.46 55.98
CA ALA A 351 112.45 77.94 54.72
C ALA A 351 111.68 77.47 53.47
N THR A 352 110.64 76.64 53.64
CA THR A 352 109.90 75.97 52.56
C THR A 352 108.45 76.42 52.43
N GLN A 353 107.96 77.27 53.35
CA GLN A 353 106.60 77.81 53.34
C GLN A 353 106.64 79.32 53.13
N ALA A 354 105.74 79.85 52.30
CA ALA A 354 105.63 81.29 52.09
C ALA A 354 104.69 81.93 53.13
N ALA A 355 105.01 83.14 53.58
CA ALA A 355 104.14 83.90 54.48
C ALA A 355 102.85 84.31 53.77
N THR A 356 101.70 84.19 54.44
CA THR A 356 100.44 84.77 53.94
C THR A 356 100.49 86.30 54.00
N ALA A 357 99.64 86.97 53.22
CA ALA A 357 99.48 88.42 53.28
C ALA A 357 99.15 88.92 54.71
N ASN A 358 98.37 88.13 55.45
CA ASN A 358 98.01 88.45 56.83
C ASN A 358 99.20 88.31 57.80
N ALA A 359 100.06 87.30 57.63
CA ALA A 359 101.29 87.17 58.42
C ALA A 359 102.24 88.35 58.18
N VAL A 360 102.40 88.79 56.92
CA VAL A 360 103.24 89.95 56.57
C VAL A 360 102.66 91.24 57.16
N ARG A 361 101.35 91.46 57.05
CA ARG A 361 100.65 92.62 57.65
C ARG A 361 100.86 92.67 59.16
N LEU A 362 100.63 91.56 59.87
CA LEU A 362 100.80 91.50 61.32
C LEU A 362 102.26 91.71 61.74
N ALA A 363 103.23 91.16 61.00
CA ALA A 363 104.64 91.43 61.24
C ALA A 363 104.98 92.93 61.08
N ALA A 364 104.41 93.58 60.06
CA ALA A 364 104.55 95.03 59.87
C ALA A 364 103.89 95.84 61.00
N GLU A 365 102.73 95.44 61.50
CA GLU A 365 102.07 96.07 62.65
C GLU A 365 102.87 95.90 63.96
N ILE A 366 103.42 94.71 64.19
CA ILE A 366 104.31 94.44 65.33
C ILE A 366 105.59 95.30 65.22
N ALA A 367 106.17 95.43 64.03
CA ALA A 367 107.32 96.30 63.80
C ALA A 367 106.98 97.77 64.07
N ASN A 368 105.86 98.27 63.55
CA ASN A 368 105.42 99.66 63.76
C ASN A 368 105.06 99.96 65.22
N SER A 369 104.49 99.01 65.96
CA SER A 369 104.14 99.20 67.38
C SER A 369 105.35 99.22 68.31
N LYS A 370 106.45 98.52 67.97
CA LYS A 370 107.71 98.56 68.72
C LYS A 370 108.59 99.79 68.42
N SER A 371 108.34 100.51 67.33
CA SER A 371 109.12 101.68 66.90
C SER A 371 108.70 103.02 67.56
N ARG A 372 107.63 103.05 68.35
CA ARG A 372 107.08 104.29 68.92
C ARG A 372 107.65 104.54 70.33
N ILE A 373 108.67 105.41 70.44
CA ILE A 373 109.17 105.92 71.73
C ILE A 373 108.16 106.93 72.27
N ALA A 374 107.57 106.66 73.43
CA ALA A 374 106.75 107.62 74.16
C ALA A 374 107.67 108.44 75.10
N VAL A 375 107.87 109.72 74.83
CA VAL A 375 108.50 110.64 75.78
C VAL A 375 107.40 111.26 76.63
N SER A 376 107.31 110.86 77.91
CA SER A 376 106.37 111.42 78.87
C SER A 376 106.87 112.77 79.39
N ALA A 377 106.10 113.84 79.18
CA ALA A 377 106.35 115.15 79.78
C ALA A 377 105.93 115.16 81.27
N SER A 378 106.77 114.59 82.12
CA SER A 378 106.88 114.98 83.53
C SER A 378 108.34 115.38 83.73
N ALA A 379 108.57 116.67 84.03
CA ALA A 379 109.88 117.30 84.02
C ALA A 379 110.96 116.45 84.72
N PRO A 380 112.04 116.05 84.02
CA PRO A 380 113.23 115.55 84.68
C PRO A 380 113.97 116.70 85.35
N THR A 381 114.22 116.53 86.64
CA THR A 381 115.18 117.28 87.48
C THR A 381 116.60 117.14 86.91
N ASP A 382 117.45 118.15 87.10
CA ASP A 382 118.81 118.35 86.51
C ASP A 382 119.89 117.26 86.76
N ALA A 383 119.54 115.98 86.69
CA ALA A 383 120.49 114.88 86.72
C ALA A 383 119.92 113.74 85.88
N ASP A 384 120.21 113.76 84.58
CA ASP A 384 120.79 112.62 83.86
C ASP A 384 120.88 112.95 82.36
N VAL A 385 122.08 113.30 81.87
CA VAL A 385 123.13 112.38 81.37
C VAL A 385 122.86 112.00 79.90
N TRP A 386 123.82 111.98 78.98
CA TRP A 386 125.06 112.71 78.69
C TRP A 386 125.25 112.42 77.19
N TYR A 387 125.71 113.39 76.41
CA TYR A 387 126.37 113.09 75.14
C TYR A 387 127.81 112.67 75.45
N GLN A 388 128.23 111.55 74.90
CA GLN A 388 129.65 111.31 74.62
C GLN A 388 129.74 110.87 73.16
N GLU A 389 130.25 111.77 72.31
CA GLU A 389 130.74 111.42 70.99
C GLU A 389 132.02 110.59 71.13
N ILE A 390 132.14 109.59 70.26
CA ILE A 390 133.33 109.44 69.43
C ILE A 390 132.89 109.78 68.01
#